data_AF-A0A7X7GKT7-F1
#
_entry.id   AF-A0A7X7GKT7-F1
#
_cell.length_a   1.000
_cell.length_b   1.000
_cell.length_c   1.000
_cell.angle_alpha   90.00
_cell.angle_beta   90.00
_cell.angle_gamma   90.00
#
_symmetry.space_group_name_H-M   'P 1'
#
loop_
_entity.id
_entity.type
_entity.pdbx_description
1 polymer ?
#
loop_
_entity_poly.entity_id
_entity_poly.type
_entity_poly.pdbx_seq_one_letter_code
_entity_poly.pdbx_strand_id
1 'polypeptide(L)'
;MFEYDFAPEVVRVALVMGVVLSMLFYERVQLTTGGAIVPAYLALSVTAPLAIAVTVGVGYLTYLLVSVVLAKRLILYGRRKFEWEMLVGLALILICTVVAGALGRYDPTLFALAGIGFLVPGIIAHDMSRQKPLRTVLAIGATTVILIVFLVLFSSLMSIAPGTDSTDRVRLAGVLGYPREFLLLAVAMSVAVGMLVFAKLGLRSGGFITGAYLALVSPRWPDIVFALAVALVTWFVVVKLLMPRLLIFGRRKLSTMVLVGAIVGWSAELLVIYLTNGDYVPWRGLTVATLMVPALLANDAQRQGWGRTICGSALTALGVYAGMNLIAAVAIAAGWL
;
A
#
# COMPACT_ATOMS: atom_id res chain seq x y z
N MET A 1 -6.62 12.85 -1.56
CA MET A 1 -6.70 11.40 -1.28
C MET A 1 -8.14 11.00 -1.56
N PHE A 2 -8.40 9.96 -2.35
CA PHE A 2 -9.77 9.48 -2.50
C PHE A 2 -10.26 9.06 -1.12
N GLU A 3 -11.22 9.79 -0.58
CA GLU A 3 -12.05 9.27 0.49
C GLU A 3 -12.82 8.09 -0.12
N TYR A 4 -12.70 6.91 0.51
CA TYR A 4 -13.49 5.79 0.04
C TYR A 4 -14.95 6.08 0.38
N ASP A 5 -15.86 5.80 -0.55
CA ASP A 5 -17.32 5.86 -0.31
C ASP A 5 -17.79 4.81 0.71
N PHE A 6 -16.86 4.03 1.26
CA PHE A 6 -17.09 2.90 2.14
C PHE A 6 -16.54 3.16 3.53
N ALA A 7 -17.25 2.62 4.53
CA ALA A 7 -16.79 2.61 5.92
C ALA A 7 -15.38 1.97 6.05
N PRO A 8 -14.54 2.43 7.00
CA PRO A 8 -13.18 1.92 7.17
C PRO A 8 -13.08 0.41 7.35
N GLU A 9 -14.07 -0.20 8.01
CA GLU A 9 -14.17 -1.64 8.24
C GLU A 9 -14.38 -2.37 6.91
N VAL A 10 -15.26 -1.84 6.04
CA VAL A 10 -15.50 -2.38 4.69
C VAL A 10 -14.22 -2.29 3.86
N VAL A 11 -13.48 -1.18 3.95
CA VAL A 11 -12.19 -1.03 3.27
C VAL A 11 -11.17 -2.08 3.75
N ARG A 12 -11.07 -2.33 5.06
CA ARG A 12 -10.17 -3.37 5.60
C ARG A 12 -10.56 -4.76 5.09
N VAL A 13 -11.84 -5.11 5.14
CA VAL A 13 -12.35 -6.40 4.65
C VAL A 13 -12.10 -6.53 3.14
N ALA A 14 -12.33 -5.47 2.36
CA ALA A 14 -12.05 -5.44 0.92
C ALA A 14 -10.60 -5.80 0.61
N LEU A 15 -9.64 -5.21 1.34
CA LEU A 15 -8.22 -5.46 1.14
C LEU A 15 -7.83 -6.89 1.51
N VAL A 16 -8.31 -7.39 2.65
CA VAL A 16 -8.08 -8.79 3.08
C VAL A 16 -8.64 -9.76 2.03
N MET A 17 -9.88 -9.55 1.61
CA MET A 17 -10.53 -10.37 0.59
C MET A 17 -9.86 -10.26 -0.77
N GLY A 18 -9.32 -9.09 -1.13
CA GLY A 18 -8.53 -8.93 -2.35
C GLY A 18 -7.25 -9.75 -2.34
N VAL A 19 -6.56 -9.83 -1.20
CA VAL A 19 -5.36 -10.67 -1.03
C VAL A 19 -5.73 -12.15 -1.10
N VAL A 20 -6.82 -12.56 -0.44
CA VAL A 20 -7.33 -13.94 -0.51
C VAL A 20 -7.67 -14.31 -1.95
N LEU A 21 -8.50 -13.50 -2.63
CA LEU A 21 -8.92 -13.77 -4.01
C LEU A 21 -7.72 -13.79 -4.96
N SER A 22 -6.79 -12.86 -4.83
CA SER A 22 -5.57 -12.83 -5.64
C SER A 22 -4.72 -14.09 -5.45
N MET A 23 -4.62 -14.61 -4.22
CA MET A 23 -3.91 -15.85 -3.94
C MET A 23 -4.63 -17.06 -4.55
N LEU A 24 -5.94 -17.19 -4.35
CA LEU A 24 -6.74 -18.28 -4.93
C LEU A 24 -6.71 -18.26 -6.46
N PHE A 25 -6.84 -17.07 -7.06
CA PHE A 25 -6.78 -16.90 -8.51
C PHE A 25 -5.41 -17.31 -9.05
N TYR A 26 -4.32 -16.91 -8.38
CA TYR A 26 -2.98 -17.34 -8.75
C TYR A 26 -2.81 -18.86 -8.66
N GLU A 27 -3.37 -19.51 -7.63
CA GLU A 27 -3.26 -20.97 -7.48
C GLU A 27 -4.02 -21.75 -8.55
N ARG A 28 -5.20 -21.26 -8.95
CA ARG A 28 -6.05 -21.94 -9.94
C ARG A 28 -5.68 -21.61 -11.38
N VAL A 29 -5.41 -20.35 -11.67
CA VAL A 29 -5.24 -19.82 -13.03
C VAL A 29 -3.77 -19.57 -13.39
N GLN A 30 -2.86 -19.60 -12.39
CA GLN A 30 -1.42 -19.34 -12.58
C GLN A 30 -1.11 -17.96 -13.18
N LEU A 31 -2.04 -17.01 -13.03
CA LEU A 31 -1.90 -15.62 -13.41
C LEU A 31 -1.92 -14.72 -12.18
N THR A 32 -1.15 -13.65 -12.22
CA THR A 32 -1.11 -12.66 -11.15
C THR A 32 -2.04 -11.48 -11.46
N THR A 33 -2.56 -10.85 -10.43
CA THR A 33 -3.66 -9.88 -10.51
C THR A 33 -3.19 -8.43 -10.49
N GLY A 34 -1.99 -8.15 -11.02
CA GLY A 34 -1.39 -6.82 -10.94
C GLY A 34 -0.87 -6.46 -9.56
N GLY A 35 -0.67 -7.45 -8.68
CA GLY A 35 -0.41 -7.30 -7.26
C GLY A 35 -1.59 -7.72 -6.38
N ALA A 36 -1.31 -8.37 -5.24
CA ALA A 36 -2.34 -8.98 -4.40
C ALA A 36 -3.42 -8.01 -3.87
N ILE A 37 -3.14 -6.71 -3.87
CA ILE A 37 -4.00 -5.67 -3.30
C ILE A 37 -4.67 -4.84 -4.40
N VAL A 38 -4.19 -4.90 -5.64
CA VAL A 38 -4.68 -4.07 -6.75
C VAL A 38 -6.16 -4.30 -7.04
N PRO A 39 -6.67 -5.54 -7.15
CA PRO A 39 -8.09 -5.76 -7.39
C PRO A 39 -8.99 -5.14 -6.30
N ALA A 40 -8.55 -5.12 -5.04
CA ALA A 40 -9.30 -4.49 -3.96
C ALA A 40 -9.36 -2.97 -4.10
N TYR A 41 -8.22 -2.32 -4.39
CA TYR A 41 -8.21 -0.87 -4.64
C TYR A 41 -9.10 -0.48 -5.82
N LEU A 42 -9.07 -1.25 -6.91
CA LEU A 42 -9.93 -0.97 -8.06
C LEU A 42 -11.41 -1.22 -7.74
N ALA A 43 -11.74 -2.29 -7.00
CA ALA A 43 -13.11 -2.59 -6.61
C ALA A 43 -13.70 -1.52 -5.67
N LEU A 44 -12.90 -0.99 -4.75
CA LEU A 44 -13.29 0.12 -3.87
C LEU A 44 -13.52 1.44 -4.61
N SER A 45 -13.03 1.56 -5.85
CA SER A 45 -13.19 2.75 -6.70
C SER A 45 -14.16 2.50 -7.86
N VAL A 46 -15.11 1.58 -7.70
CA VAL A 46 -16.11 1.23 -8.73
C VAL A 46 -16.97 2.43 -9.15
N THR A 47 -17.18 3.40 -8.26
CA THR A 47 -17.92 4.66 -8.52
C THR A 47 -17.15 5.61 -9.43
N ALA A 48 -15.85 5.41 -9.63
CA ALA A 48 -14.98 6.23 -10.47
C ALA A 48 -14.30 5.38 -11.57
N PRO A 49 -15.05 4.91 -12.59
CA PRO A 49 -14.52 4.04 -13.64
C PRO A 49 -13.39 4.69 -14.46
N LEU A 50 -13.43 6.02 -14.64
CA LEU A 50 -12.34 6.78 -15.27
C LEU A 50 -11.03 6.65 -14.48
N ALA A 51 -11.09 6.69 -13.15
CA ALA A 51 -9.90 6.53 -12.31
C ALA A 51 -9.30 5.13 -12.44
N ILE A 52 -10.13 4.09 -12.56
CA ILE A 52 -9.69 2.72 -12.84
C ILE A 52 -8.97 2.66 -14.21
N ALA A 53 -9.59 3.21 -15.26
CA ALA A 53 -9.03 3.22 -16.60
C ALA A 53 -7.68 3.95 -16.65
N VAL A 54 -7.58 5.13 -16.01
CA VAL A 54 -6.33 5.89 -15.91
C VAL A 54 -5.27 5.12 -15.15
N THR A 55 -5.61 4.48 -14.03
CA THR A 55 -4.65 3.70 -13.22
C THR A 55 -4.05 2.54 -14.01
N VAL A 56 -4.89 1.78 -14.72
CA VAL A 56 -4.44 0.67 -15.57
C VAL A 56 -3.65 1.21 -16.77
N GLY A 57 -4.08 2.32 -17.37
CA GLY A 57 -3.39 2.99 -18.46
C GLY A 57 -1.99 3.50 -18.06
N VAL A 58 -1.86 4.13 -16.88
CA VAL A 58 -0.58 4.54 -16.31
C VAL A 58 0.28 3.32 -16.01
N GLY A 59 -0.29 2.22 -15.52
CA GLY A 59 0.44 0.96 -15.34
C GLY A 59 0.99 0.40 -16.66
N TYR A 60 0.21 0.47 -17.73
CA TYR A 60 0.66 0.08 -19.07
C TYR A 60 1.76 1.01 -19.61
N LEU A 61 1.60 2.32 -19.46
CA LEU A 61 2.62 3.30 -19.85
C LEU A 61 3.92 3.10 -19.08
N THR A 62 3.83 2.83 -17.77
CA THR A 62 4.97 2.49 -16.91
C THR A 62 5.67 1.23 -17.42
N TYR A 63 4.92 0.20 -17.80
CA TYR A 63 5.48 -1.01 -18.41
C TYR A 63 6.23 -0.69 -19.71
N LEU A 64 5.65 0.12 -20.60
CA LEU A 64 6.32 0.51 -21.85
C LEU A 64 7.62 1.27 -21.57
N LEU A 65 7.57 2.30 -20.73
CA LEU A 65 8.75 3.10 -20.41
C LEU A 65 9.84 2.25 -19.75
N VAL A 66 9.51 1.47 -18.72
CA VAL A 66 10.53 0.75 -17.96
C VAL A 66 10.98 -0.53 -18.65
N SER A 67 10.03 -1.40 -19.02
CA SER A 67 10.35 -2.73 -19.54
C SER A 67 10.68 -2.75 -21.03
N VAL A 68 10.16 -1.82 -21.84
CA VAL A 68 10.41 -1.80 -23.29
C VAL A 68 11.51 -0.80 -23.66
N VAL A 69 11.56 0.37 -23.02
CA VAL A 69 12.53 1.42 -23.35
C VAL A 69 13.76 1.39 -22.43
N LEU A 70 13.59 1.58 -21.13
CA LEU A 70 14.71 1.73 -20.19
C LEU A 70 15.49 0.41 -20.01
N ALA A 71 14.82 -0.74 -19.98
CA ALA A 71 15.47 -2.04 -19.82
C ALA A 71 16.44 -2.39 -20.97
N LYS A 72 16.33 -1.71 -22.14
CA LYS A 72 17.31 -1.84 -23.24
C LYS A 72 18.56 -0.99 -23.04
N ARG A 73 18.47 0.07 -22.24
CA ARG A 73 19.55 1.05 -22.02
C ARG A 73 20.24 0.88 -20.66
N LEU A 74 19.51 0.35 -19.69
CA LEU A 74 19.94 0.16 -18.32
C LEU A 74 19.86 -1.31 -17.96
N ILE A 75 20.85 -1.79 -17.20
CA ILE A 75 20.88 -3.15 -16.64
C ILE A 75 19.83 -3.22 -15.50
N LEU A 76 18.58 -3.52 -15.88
CA LEU A 76 17.42 -3.62 -14.99
C LEU A 76 17.02 -5.08 -14.78
N TYR A 77 17.58 -5.71 -13.76
CA TYR A 77 17.24 -7.09 -13.38
C TYR A 77 16.77 -7.19 -11.93
N GLY A 78 15.95 -8.23 -11.66
CA GLY A 78 15.48 -8.57 -10.32
C GLY A 78 14.78 -7.41 -9.61
N ARG A 79 15.23 -7.10 -8.39
CA ARG A 79 14.66 -6.04 -7.54
C ARG A 79 14.80 -4.64 -8.16
N ARG A 80 15.90 -4.36 -8.85
CA ARG A 80 16.16 -3.04 -9.45
C ARG A 80 15.11 -2.70 -10.51
N LYS A 81 14.69 -3.69 -11.30
CA LYS A 81 13.62 -3.49 -12.28
C LYS A 81 12.31 -3.06 -11.60
N PHE A 82 11.93 -3.73 -10.51
CA PHE A 82 10.74 -3.37 -9.75
C PHE A 82 10.82 -1.97 -9.15
N GLU A 83 11.98 -1.58 -8.61
CA GLU A 83 12.21 -0.22 -8.09
C GLU A 83 11.97 0.85 -9.14
N TRP A 84 12.47 0.65 -10.36
CA TRP A 84 12.22 1.58 -11.47
C TRP A 84 10.75 1.59 -11.92
N GLU A 85 10.08 0.44 -11.98
CA GLU A 85 8.64 0.36 -12.26
C GLU A 85 7.83 1.16 -11.21
N MET A 86 8.21 1.07 -9.94
CA MET A 86 7.56 1.82 -8.86
C MET A 86 7.82 3.33 -8.97
N LEU A 87 9.07 3.76 -9.19
CA LEU A 87 9.41 5.18 -9.32
C LEU A 87 8.75 5.83 -10.54
N VAL A 88 8.80 5.17 -11.70
CA VAL A 88 8.19 5.70 -12.94
C VAL A 88 6.67 5.71 -12.82
N GLY A 89 6.05 4.65 -12.30
CA GLY A 89 4.60 4.63 -12.09
C GLY A 89 4.12 5.72 -11.15
N LEU A 90 4.89 5.97 -10.08
CA LEU A 90 4.61 7.04 -9.14
C LEU A 90 4.83 8.44 -9.72
N ALA A 91 5.85 8.63 -10.56
CA ALA A 91 6.07 9.88 -11.25
C ALA A 91 4.92 10.19 -12.23
N LEU A 92 4.47 9.20 -12.99
CA LEU A 92 3.35 9.35 -13.92
C LEU A 92 2.03 9.63 -13.18
N ILE A 93 1.75 8.92 -12.09
CA ILE A 93 0.51 9.17 -11.33
C ILE A 93 0.54 10.53 -10.63
N LEU A 94 1.71 11.01 -10.22
CA LEU A 94 1.87 12.38 -9.70
C LEU A 94 1.55 13.42 -10.78
N ILE A 95 2.07 13.24 -12.00
CA ILE A 95 1.73 14.11 -13.14
C ILE A 95 0.22 14.08 -13.38
N CYS A 96 -0.40 12.90 -13.43
CA CYS A 96 -1.84 12.75 -13.56
C CYS A 96 -2.60 13.46 -12.43
N THR A 97 -2.11 13.40 -11.19
CA THR A 97 -2.72 14.09 -10.03
C THR A 97 -2.64 15.61 -10.18
N VAL A 98 -1.52 16.16 -10.63
CA VAL A 98 -1.36 17.60 -10.87
C VAL A 98 -2.28 18.06 -12.00
N VAL A 99 -2.33 17.29 -13.10
CA VAL A 99 -3.23 17.56 -14.24
C VAL A 99 -4.70 17.49 -13.80
N ALA A 100 -5.07 16.47 -13.02
CA ALA A 100 -6.41 16.34 -12.46
C ALA A 100 -6.78 17.51 -11.55
N GLY A 101 -5.83 18.01 -10.74
CA GLY A 101 -6.05 19.18 -9.90
C GLY A 101 -6.22 20.48 -10.69
N ALA A 102 -5.55 20.63 -11.82
CA ALA A 102 -5.70 21.78 -12.71
C ALA A 102 -7.02 21.72 -13.49
N LEU A 103 -7.33 20.56 -14.08
CA LEU A 103 -8.53 20.35 -14.89
C LEU A 103 -9.81 20.21 -14.06
N GLY A 104 -9.71 19.63 -12.87
CA GLY A 104 -10.81 19.43 -11.93
C GLY A 104 -11.45 20.74 -11.43
N ARG A 105 -10.72 21.85 -11.55
CA ARG A 105 -11.28 23.20 -11.29
C ARG A 105 -12.36 23.59 -12.28
N TYR A 106 -12.34 23.02 -13.49
CA TYR A 106 -13.28 23.31 -14.56
C TYR A 106 -14.40 22.26 -14.62
N ASP A 107 -14.06 20.98 -14.41
CA ASP A 107 -15.03 19.88 -14.39
C ASP A 107 -14.68 18.89 -13.26
N PRO A 108 -15.53 18.74 -12.24
CA PRO A 108 -15.30 17.83 -11.12
C PRO A 108 -15.07 16.37 -11.53
N THR A 109 -15.62 15.92 -12.66
CA THR A 109 -15.41 14.54 -13.13
C THR A 109 -13.95 14.27 -13.50
N LEU A 110 -13.19 15.31 -13.86
CA LEU A 110 -11.77 15.22 -14.21
C LEU A 110 -10.85 15.02 -13.01
N PHE A 111 -11.32 15.16 -11.76
CA PHE A 111 -10.56 14.73 -10.59
C PHE A 111 -10.25 13.22 -10.61
N ALA A 112 -11.09 12.42 -11.30
CA ALA A 112 -10.83 11.00 -11.49
C ALA A 112 -9.53 10.72 -12.27
N LEU A 113 -8.99 11.70 -13.00
CA LEU A 113 -7.69 11.58 -13.68
C LEU A 113 -6.51 11.41 -12.72
N ALA A 114 -6.67 11.69 -11.43
CA ALA A 114 -5.61 11.43 -10.45
C ALA A 114 -5.29 9.93 -10.31
N GLY A 115 -6.22 9.06 -10.73
CA GLY A 115 -6.09 7.60 -10.62
C GLY A 115 -6.08 7.11 -9.17
N ILE A 116 -5.89 5.81 -8.99
CA ILE A 116 -6.12 5.10 -7.72
C ILE A 116 -4.80 4.56 -7.22
N GLY A 117 -4.49 4.87 -5.96
CA GLY A 117 -3.36 4.30 -5.23
C GLY A 117 -2.01 4.63 -5.88
N PHE A 118 -1.22 5.44 -5.19
CA PHE A 118 0.05 5.94 -5.71
C PHE A 118 1.07 4.83 -6.11
N LEU A 119 0.95 3.61 -5.58
CA LEU A 119 1.79 2.47 -5.96
C LEU A 119 1.15 1.51 -6.98
N VAL A 120 -0.17 1.56 -7.17
CA VAL A 120 -0.91 0.57 -7.96
C VAL A 120 -0.38 0.49 -9.40
N PRO A 121 -0.15 1.60 -10.13
CA PRO A 121 0.38 1.53 -11.49
C PRO A 121 1.73 0.81 -11.60
N GLY A 122 2.65 1.05 -10.65
CA GLY A 122 3.96 0.40 -10.64
C GLY A 122 3.88 -1.12 -10.40
N ILE A 123 2.96 -1.55 -9.53
CA ILE A 123 2.75 -2.99 -9.27
C ILE A 123 2.08 -3.67 -10.48
N ILE A 124 1.12 -2.99 -11.12
CA ILE A 124 0.53 -3.47 -12.38
C ILE A 124 1.62 -3.64 -13.45
N ALA A 125 2.46 -2.62 -13.65
CA ALA A 125 3.54 -2.64 -14.64
C ALA A 125 4.50 -3.81 -14.41
N HIS A 126 4.81 -4.10 -13.15
CA HIS A 126 5.66 -5.22 -12.77
C HIS A 126 5.08 -6.57 -13.20
N ASP A 127 3.80 -6.80 -12.95
CA ASP A 127 3.17 -8.04 -13.36
C ASP A 127 3.01 -8.11 -14.89
N MET A 128 2.68 -7.00 -15.56
CA MET A 128 2.68 -6.92 -17.03
C MET A 128 4.02 -7.35 -17.62
N SER A 129 5.13 -6.96 -16.98
CA SER A 129 6.46 -7.31 -17.43
C SER A 129 6.84 -8.78 -17.23
N ARG A 130 6.09 -9.50 -16.38
CA ARG A 130 6.30 -10.93 -16.11
C ARG A 130 5.37 -11.85 -16.90
N GLN A 131 4.12 -11.45 -17.15
CA GLN A 131 3.12 -12.33 -17.78
C GLN A 131 2.43 -11.72 -19.01
N LYS A 132 2.98 -10.61 -19.54
CA LYS A 132 2.45 -9.79 -20.64
C LYS A 132 1.26 -8.90 -20.22
N PRO A 133 1.09 -7.73 -20.86
CA PRO A 133 0.02 -6.79 -20.54
C PRO A 133 -1.39 -7.37 -20.59
N LEU A 134 -1.75 -8.03 -21.70
CA LEU A 134 -3.11 -8.54 -21.92
C LEU A 134 -3.56 -9.51 -20.82
N ARG A 135 -2.70 -10.48 -20.46
CA ARG A 135 -3.02 -11.45 -19.39
C ARG A 135 -3.20 -10.77 -18.03
N THR A 136 -2.43 -9.71 -17.78
CA THR A 136 -2.51 -8.94 -16.53
C THR A 136 -3.80 -8.14 -16.47
N VAL A 137 -4.19 -7.45 -17.55
CA VAL A 137 -5.45 -6.70 -17.60
C VAL A 137 -6.65 -7.63 -17.43
N LEU A 138 -6.66 -8.80 -18.10
CA LEU A 138 -7.73 -9.78 -17.95
C LEU A 138 -7.82 -10.33 -16.52
N ALA A 139 -6.68 -10.66 -15.89
CA ALA A 139 -6.64 -11.15 -14.51
C ALA A 139 -7.11 -10.07 -13.51
N ILE A 140 -6.66 -8.83 -13.68
CA ILE A 140 -7.12 -7.68 -12.89
C ILE A 140 -8.64 -7.50 -13.06
N GLY A 141 -9.13 -7.46 -14.30
CA GLY A 141 -10.55 -7.26 -14.59
C GLY A 141 -11.43 -8.33 -13.96
N ALA A 142 -11.11 -9.61 -14.18
CA ALA A 142 -11.86 -10.73 -13.62
C ALA A 142 -11.92 -10.67 -12.08
N THR A 143 -10.78 -10.46 -11.42
CA THR A 143 -10.73 -10.42 -9.95
C THR A 143 -11.35 -9.15 -9.36
N THR A 144 -11.26 -8.02 -10.06
CA THR A 144 -11.91 -6.77 -9.66
C THR A 144 -13.43 -6.91 -9.73
N VAL A 145 -13.99 -7.51 -10.79
CA VAL A 145 -15.44 -7.74 -10.92
C VAL A 145 -15.95 -8.65 -9.79
N ILE A 146 -15.25 -9.74 -9.49
CA ILE A 146 -15.61 -10.64 -8.37
C ILE A 146 -15.61 -9.87 -7.04
N LEU A 147 -14.62 -9.01 -6.80
CA LEU A 147 -14.57 -8.20 -5.59
C LEU A 147 -15.66 -7.13 -5.55
N ILE A 148 -16.00 -6.50 -6.68
CA ILE A 148 -17.12 -5.54 -6.73
C ILE A 148 -18.42 -6.22 -6.28
N VAL A 149 -18.72 -7.41 -6.83
CA VAL A 149 -19.91 -8.18 -6.43
C VAL A 149 -19.86 -8.51 -4.94
N PHE A 150 -18.72 -8.99 -4.44
CA PHE A 150 -18.54 -9.25 -3.02
C PHE A 150 -18.78 -7.99 -2.16
N LEU A 151 -18.21 -6.84 -2.55
CA LEU A 151 -18.32 -5.60 -1.78
C LEU A 151 -19.75 -5.07 -1.73
N VAL A 152 -20.47 -5.10 -2.85
CA VAL A 152 -21.88 -4.69 -2.91
C VAL A 152 -22.75 -5.57 -2.02
N LEU A 153 -22.53 -6.89 -2.04
CA LEU A 153 -23.25 -7.83 -1.17
C LEU A 153 -22.90 -7.62 0.30
N PHE A 154 -21.60 -7.46 0.61
CA PHE A 154 -21.13 -7.26 1.97
C PHE A 154 -21.62 -5.93 2.56
N SER A 155 -21.57 -4.84 1.80
CA SER A 155 -22.08 -3.54 2.24
C SER A 155 -23.60 -3.57 2.46
N SER A 156 -24.34 -4.25 1.58
CA SER A 156 -25.80 -4.42 1.73
C SER A 156 -26.16 -5.26 2.96
N LEU A 157 -25.36 -6.27 3.29
CA LEU A 157 -25.55 -7.05 4.51
C LEU A 157 -25.29 -6.20 5.76
N MET A 158 -24.21 -5.40 5.74
CA MET A 158 -23.85 -4.52 6.85
C MET A 158 -24.89 -3.43 7.11
N SER A 159 -25.59 -2.93 6.08
CA SER A 159 -26.67 -1.95 6.26
C SER A 159 -27.92 -2.53 6.96
N ILE A 160 -28.06 -3.85 7.02
CA ILE A 160 -29.19 -4.53 7.67
C ILE A 160 -28.79 -4.96 9.10
N ALA A 161 -27.50 -5.07 9.39
CA ALA A 161 -27.00 -5.50 10.68
C ALA A 161 -27.22 -4.39 11.74
N PRO A 162 -27.87 -4.70 12.89
CA PRO A 162 -28.08 -3.71 13.94
C PRO A 162 -26.75 -3.24 14.56
N GLY A 163 -26.56 -1.93 14.68
CA GLY A 163 -25.39 -1.30 15.33
C GLY A 163 -24.26 -0.84 14.41
N THR A 164 -24.47 -0.81 13.10
CA THR A 164 -23.45 -0.44 12.09
C THR A 164 -23.50 1.02 11.60
N ASP A 165 -24.28 1.89 12.26
CA ASP A 165 -24.29 3.33 12.02
C ASP A 165 -23.00 4.00 12.55
N SER A 166 -21.83 3.50 12.15
CA SER A 166 -20.56 4.19 12.37
C SER A 166 -20.43 5.31 11.31
N THR A 167 -21.23 6.35 11.48
CA THR A 167 -20.98 7.69 10.90
C THR A 167 -19.82 8.41 11.61
N ASP A 168 -19.04 7.69 12.41
CA ASP A 168 -17.78 8.17 12.97
C ASP A 168 -16.80 8.41 11.82
N ARG A 169 -16.84 9.63 11.29
CA ARG A 169 -15.81 10.20 10.43
C ARG A 169 -14.49 9.87 11.09
N VAL A 170 -13.64 9.13 10.38
CA VAL A 170 -12.31 8.73 10.84
C VAL A 170 -11.63 9.93 11.49
N ARG A 171 -11.60 9.96 12.83
CA ARG A 171 -10.93 11.05 13.54
C ARG A 171 -9.46 10.92 13.21
N LEU A 172 -8.86 11.99 12.71
CA LEU A 172 -7.48 11.98 12.22
C LEU A 172 -6.52 12.15 13.40
N ALA A 173 -5.32 11.59 13.30
CA ALA A 173 -4.27 11.85 14.29
C ALA A 173 -3.89 13.33 14.28
N GLY A 174 -3.82 13.95 15.47
CA GLY A 174 -3.52 15.38 15.61
C GLY A 174 -2.04 15.75 15.51
N VAL A 175 -1.12 14.76 15.58
CA VAL A 175 0.33 14.98 15.49
C VAL A 175 0.93 13.95 14.54
N LEU A 176 1.56 14.42 13.46
CA LEU A 176 2.19 13.63 12.41
C LEU A 176 3.62 14.14 12.18
N GLY A 177 4.50 13.27 11.69
CA GLY A 177 5.90 13.60 11.44
C GLY A 177 6.12 14.52 10.24
N TYR A 178 5.14 14.61 9.33
CA TYR A 178 5.09 15.57 8.24
C TYR A 178 3.62 15.75 7.78
N PRO A 179 3.29 16.80 6.99
CA PRO A 179 1.94 17.02 6.49
C PRO A 179 1.43 15.85 5.64
N ARG A 180 0.26 15.31 5.96
CA ARG A 180 -0.34 14.14 5.29
C ARG A 180 -0.58 14.35 3.80
N GLU A 181 -0.73 15.60 3.36
CA GLU A 181 -0.91 15.99 1.97
C GLU A 181 0.31 15.55 1.12
N PHE A 182 1.48 15.47 1.76
CA PHE A 182 2.71 15.00 1.14
C PHE A 182 2.90 13.49 1.18
N LEU A 183 1.93 12.69 1.63
CA LEU A 183 2.08 11.23 1.72
C LEU A 183 2.50 10.58 0.38
N LEU A 184 1.95 11.04 -0.74
CA LEU A 184 2.34 10.54 -2.07
C LEU A 184 3.82 10.83 -2.35
N LEU A 185 4.28 12.05 -2.07
CA LEU A 185 5.67 12.46 -2.24
C LEU A 185 6.61 11.74 -1.26
N ALA A 186 6.15 11.52 -0.02
CA ALA A 186 6.86 10.77 0.99
C ALA A 186 7.06 9.31 0.59
N VAL A 187 6.08 8.69 -0.07
CA VAL A 187 6.23 7.35 -0.64
C VAL A 187 7.25 7.36 -1.78
N ALA A 188 7.28 8.40 -2.63
CA ALA A 188 8.32 8.54 -3.65
C ALA A 188 9.71 8.60 -3.05
N MET A 189 9.84 9.43 -2.00
CA MET A 189 11.07 9.54 -1.25
C MET A 189 11.43 8.23 -0.55
N SER A 190 10.45 7.49 -0.02
CA SER A 190 10.66 6.17 0.61
C SER A 190 11.20 5.16 -0.38
N VAL A 191 10.69 5.12 -1.61
CA VAL A 191 11.23 4.26 -2.67
C VAL A 191 12.65 4.68 -3.05
N ALA A 192 12.90 5.98 -3.25
CA ALA A 192 14.21 6.49 -3.65
C ALA A 192 15.28 6.29 -2.56
N VAL A 193 14.98 6.66 -1.32
CA VAL A 193 15.87 6.46 -0.16
C VAL A 193 16.05 4.97 0.10
N GLY A 194 14.99 4.17 0.05
CA GLY A 194 15.07 2.71 0.22
C GLY A 194 15.94 2.03 -0.85
N MET A 195 15.90 2.54 -2.09
CA MET A 195 16.78 2.10 -3.17
C MET A 195 18.24 2.48 -2.88
N LEU A 196 18.50 3.70 -2.41
CA LEU A 196 19.85 4.16 -2.05
C LEU A 196 20.42 3.37 -0.86
N VAL A 197 19.63 3.17 0.19
CA VAL A 197 19.99 2.37 1.37
C VAL A 197 20.32 0.94 0.95
N PHE A 198 19.52 0.33 0.08
CA PHE A 198 19.82 -1.00 -0.41
C PHE A 198 21.07 -1.04 -1.28
N ALA A 199 21.24 -0.09 -2.19
CA ALA A 199 22.39 -0.04 -3.09
C ALA A 199 23.73 0.18 -2.35
N LYS A 200 23.71 0.94 -1.24
CA LYS A 200 24.93 1.25 -0.46
C LYS A 200 25.19 0.29 0.69
N LEU A 201 24.14 -0.17 1.38
CA LEU A 201 24.27 -0.95 2.62
C LEU A 201 23.74 -2.39 2.50
N GLY A 202 23.07 -2.74 1.39
CA GLY A 202 22.45 -4.05 1.21
C GLY A 202 21.22 -4.30 2.10
N LEU A 203 20.70 -3.27 2.78
CA LEU A 203 19.60 -3.38 3.73
C LEU A 203 18.24 -3.17 3.05
N ARG A 204 17.25 -4.01 3.39
CA ARG A 204 15.85 -3.83 2.97
C ARG A 204 15.09 -3.00 4.00
N SER A 205 14.16 -2.18 3.52
CA SER A 205 13.43 -1.17 4.28
C SER A 205 12.08 -1.64 4.83
N GLY A 206 11.79 -2.94 4.81
CA GLY A 206 10.47 -3.45 5.20
C GLY A 206 9.42 -3.16 4.15
N GLY A 207 9.77 -3.18 2.86
CA GLY A 207 8.90 -2.77 1.75
C GLY A 207 9.05 -1.31 1.32
N PHE A 208 8.26 -0.91 0.30
CA PHE A 208 8.40 0.39 -0.37
C PHE A 208 7.65 1.54 0.32
N ILE A 209 6.56 1.24 1.02
CA ILE A 209 5.74 2.23 1.74
C ILE A 209 6.14 2.43 3.20
N THR A 210 6.81 1.44 3.78
CA THR A 210 7.05 1.37 5.23
C THR A 210 7.87 2.55 5.74
N GLY A 211 8.88 3.00 5.00
CA GLY A 211 9.65 4.19 5.37
C GLY A 211 8.78 5.44 5.47
N ALA A 212 7.90 5.68 4.49
CA ALA A 212 6.98 6.82 4.51
C ALA A 212 6.02 6.78 5.70
N TYR A 213 5.39 5.63 5.94
CA TYR A 213 4.44 5.47 7.02
C TYR A 213 5.09 5.53 8.40
N LEU A 214 6.26 4.92 8.60
CA LEU A 214 7.01 5.04 9.86
C LEU A 214 7.48 6.47 10.10
N ALA A 215 7.92 7.19 9.07
CA ALA A 215 8.24 8.61 9.17
C ALA A 215 7.00 9.44 9.56
N LEU A 216 5.84 9.13 8.98
CA LEU A 216 4.59 9.83 9.23
C LEU A 216 4.11 9.69 10.68
N VAL A 217 4.22 8.50 11.27
CA VAL A 217 3.82 8.26 12.67
C VAL A 217 4.95 8.46 13.67
N SER A 218 6.15 8.85 13.22
CA SER A 218 7.34 8.91 14.08
C SER A 218 7.21 9.73 15.37
N PRO A 219 6.45 10.85 15.44
CA PRO A 219 6.26 11.56 16.71
C PRO A 219 5.44 10.76 17.73
N ARG A 220 4.64 9.80 17.26
CA ARG A 220 3.80 8.91 18.08
C ARG A 220 4.52 7.58 18.25
N TRP A 221 5.53 7.55 19.11
CA TRP A 221 6.32 6.34 19.38
C TRP A 221 5.49 5.08 19.71
N PRO A 222 4.29 5.14 20.36
CA PRO A 222 3.48 3.96 20.59
C PRO A 222 2.97 3.32 19.29
N ASP A 223 2.81 4.08 18.20
CA ASP A 223 2.41 3.55 16.89
C ASP A 223 3.53 2.72 16.26
N ILE A 224 4.78 3.13 16.43
CA ILE A 224 5.96 2.37 15.99
C ILE A 224 6.06 1.05 16.79
N VAL A 225 5.91 1.13 18.12
CA VAL A 225 5.97 -0.06 18.98
C VAL A 225 4.85 -1.03 18.66
N PHE A 226 3.63 -0.52 18.44
CA PHE A 226 2.51 -1.33 17.97
C PHE A 226 2.83 -2.06 16.67
N ALA A 227 3.35 -1.34 15.66
CA ALA A 227 3.70 -1.94 14.38
C ALA A 227 4.78 -3.03 14.50
N LEU A 228 5.80 -2.81 15.34
CA LEU A 228 6.85 -3.80 15.60
C LEU A 228 6.32 -5.03 16.35
N ALA A 229 5.44 -4.84 17.32
CA ALA A 229 4.81 -5.95 18.06
C ALA A 229 3.94 -6.81 17.13
N VAL A 230 3.08 -6.19 16.32
CA VAL A 230 2.27 -6.88 15.31
C VAL A 230 3.18 -7.59 14.31
N ALA A 231 4.26 -6.95 13.85
CA ALA A 231 5.21 -7.58 12.92
C ALA A 231 5.91 -8.80 13.54
N LEU A 232 6.30 -8.73 14.81
CA LEU A 232 6.95 -9.81 15.55
C LEU A 232 6.03 -11.02 15.67
N VAL A 233 4.79 -10.82 16.12
CA VAL A 233 3.78 -11.87 16.25
C VAL A 233 3.45 -12.46 14.88
N THR A 234 3.24 -11.62 13.87
CA THR A 234 3.00 -12.05 12.48
C THR A 234 4.14 -12.93 11.96
N TRP A 235 5.38 -12.47 12.13
CA TRP A 235 6.57 -13.23 11.76
C TRP A 235 6.64 -14.56 12.51
N PHE A 236 6.39 -14.58 13.81
CA PHE A 236 6.42 -15.80 14.60
C PHE A 236 5.38 -16.81 14.09
N VAL A 237 4.12 -16.39 13.93
CA VAL A 237 3.05 -17.26 13.44
C VAL A 237 3.38 -17.80 12.06
N VAL A 238 3.75 -16.94 11.11
CA VAL A 238 4.00 -17.41 9.73
C VAL A 238 5.27 -18.25 9.64
N VAL A 239 6.37 -17.81 10.23
CA VAL A 239 7.68 -18.44 10.04
C VAL A 239 7.90 -19.64 10.94
N LYS A 240 7.44 -19.57 12.20
CA LYS A 240 7.67 -20.64 13.18
C LYS A 240 6.52 -21.63 13.28
N LEU A 241 5.29 -21.24 12.98
CA LEU A 241 4.13 -22.15 13.06
C LEU A 241 3.66 -22.64 11.69
N LEU A 242 3.48 -21.75 10.71
CA LEU A 242 2.87 -22.12 9.42
C LEU A 242 3.87 -22.66 8.40
N MET A 243 5.00 -21.99 8.16
CA MET A 243 5.99 -22.42 7.17
C MET A 243 6.56 -23.83 7.40
N PRO A 244 6.77 -24.33 8.63
CA PRO A 244 7.19 -25.71 8.85
C PRO A 244 6.11 -26.75 8.51
N ARG A 245 4.83 -26.36 8.48
CA ARG A 245 3.68 -27.26 8.29
C ARG A 245 3.07 -27.15 6.89
N LEU A 246 3.28 -26.02 6.21
CA LEU A 246 2.64 -25.67 4.94
C LEU A 246 3.69 -25.23 3.92
N LEU A 247 3.50 -25.59 2.65
CA LEU A 247 4.39 -25.19 1.54
C LEU A 247 4.19 -23.72 1.14
N ILE A 248 4.61 -22.82 2.04
CA ILE A 248 4.46 -21.36 1.93
C ILE A 248 5.79 -20.75 1.50
N PHE A 249 5.93 -20.52 0.19
CA PHE A 249 7.12 -19.90 -0.41
C PHE A 249 6.74 -18.81 -1.42
N GLY A 250 7.71 -17.97 -1.79
CA GLY A 250 7.54 -16.95 -2.83
C GLY A 250 6.38 -15.99 -2.55
N ARG A 251 5.40 -15.92 -3.47
CA ARG A 251 4.22 -15.05 -3.37
C ARG A 251 3.25 -15.52 -2.27
N ARG A 252 3.09 -16.83 -2.07
CA ARG A 252 2.24 -17.39 -0.99
C ARG A 252 2.67 -16.85 0.36
N LYS A 253 3.99 -16.84 0.62
CA LYS A 253 4.55 -16.29 1.86
C LYS A 253 4.15 -14.82 2.10
N LEU A 254 4.26 -13.97 1.08
CA LEU A 254 3.88 -12.57 1.24
C LEU A 254 2.38 -12.42 1.51
N SER A 255 1.53 -13.13 0.76
CA SER A 255 0.08 -13.10 1.00
C SER A 255 -0.27 -13.61 2.40
N THR A 256 0.32 -14.71 2.86
CA THR A 256 0.10 -15.22 4.22
C THR A 256 0.57 -14.23 5.28
N MET A 257 1.71 -13.56 5.09
CA MET A 257 2.18 -12.50 6.01
C MET A 257 1.17 -11.35 6.10
N VAL A 258 0.58 -10.94 4.98
CA VAL A 258 -0.44 -9.88 4.95
C VAL A 258 -1.73 -10.34 5.62
N LEU A 259 -2.20 -11.56 5.36
CA LEU A 259 -3.43 -12.09 5.95
C LEU A 259 -3.31 -12.31 7.47
N VAL A 260 -2.23 -12.94 7.92
CA VAL A 260 -1.96 -13.12 9.35
C VAL A 260 -1.72 -11.77 10.02
N GLY A 261 -0.97 -10.88 9.37
CA GLY A 261 -0.74 -9.53 9.87
C GLY A 261 -2.02 -8.71 10.00
N ALA A 262 -2.98 -8.88 9.08
CA ALA A 262 -4.27 -8.23 9.18
C ALA A 262 -5.09 -8.75 10.37
N ILE A 263 -5.14 -10.07 10.59
CA ILE A 263 -5.84 -10.67 11.74
C ILE A 263 -5.20 -10.22 13.05
N VAL A 264 -3.88 -10.35 13.18
CA VAL A 264 -3.14 -9.98 14.39
C VAL A 264 -3.23 -8.48 14.65
N GLY A 265 -3.00 -7.66 13.63
CA GLY A 265 -3.02 -6.20 13.74
C GLY A 265 -4.40 -5.68 14.11
N TRP A 266 -5.46 -6.17 13.48
CA TRP A 266 -6.82 -5.74 13.80
C TRP A 266 -7.25 -6.20 15.19
N SER A 267 -6.93 -7.44 15.58
CA SER A 267 -7.22 -7.93 16.94
C SER A 267 -6.47 -7.12 18.01
N ALA A 268 -5.19 -6.82 17.77
CA ALA A 268 -4.38 -6.02 18.67
C ALA A 268 -4.89 -4.57 18.76
N GLU A 269 -5.34 -3.98 17.66
CA GLU A 269 -5.94 -2.65 17.63
C GLU A 269 -7.20 -2.59 18.50
N LEU A 270 -8.13 -3.54 18.33
CA LEU A 270 -9.34 -3.65 19.14
C LEU A 270 -9.01 -3.84 20.62
N LEU A 271 -8.03 -4.70 20.94
CA LEU A 271 -7.57 -4.91 22.30
C LEU A 271 -7.02 -3.63 22.92
N VAL A 272 -6.18 -2.88 22.20
CA VAL A 272 -5.59 -1.63 22.68
C VAL A 272 -6.67 -0.56 22.91
N ILE A 273 -7.63 -0.43 21.99
CA ILE A 273 -8.76 0.49 22.14
C ILE A 273 -9.57 0.12 23.38
N TYR A 274 -9.87 -1.16 23.58
CA TYR A 274 -10.58 -1.65 24.75
C TYR A 274 -9.82 -1.36 26.05
N LEU A 275 -8.53 -1.70 26.11
CA LEU A 275 -7.69 -1.51 27.30
C LEU A 275 -7.48 -0.04 27.67
N THR A 276 -7.53 0.85 26.69
CA THR A 276 -7.36 2.30 26.88
C THR A 276 -8.69 3.05 26.94
N ASN A 277 -9.83 2.35 26.97
CA ASN A 277 -11.17 2.96 26.92
C ASN A 277 -11.34 3.97 25.76
N GLY A 278 -10.65 3.75 24.64
CA GLY A 278 -10.68 4.60 23.46
C GLY A 278 -9.72 5.80 23.46
N ASP A 279 -8.97 6.03 24.54
CA ASP A 279 -8.02 7.15 24.64
C ASP A 279 -6.95 7.08 23.55
N TYR A 280 -6.47 5.86 23.27
CA TYR A 280 -5.46 5.61 22.26
C TYR A 280 -5.95 4.66 21.17
N VAL A 281 -5.87 5.13 19.92
CA VAL A 281 -6.14 4.34 18.72
C VAL A 281 -4.83 4.24 17.93
N PRO A 282 -4.25 3.04 17.76
CA PRO A 282 -3.08 2.84 16.93
C PRO A 282 -3.32 3.36 15.51
N TRP A 283 -2.36 4.13 14.98
CA TRP A 283 -2.33 4.61 13.60
C TRP A 283 -3.64 5.26 13.16
N ARG A 284 -4.27 5.99 14.09
CA ARG A 284 -5.54 6.69 13.92
C ARG A 284 -5.56 7.46 12.58
N GLY A 285 -6.47 7.09 11.67
CA GLY A 285 -6.56 7.67 10.33
C GLY A 285 -5.87 6.91 9.20
N LEU A 286 -5.11 5.85 9.52
CA LEU A 286 -4.27 5.08 8.59
C LEU A 286 -4.62 3.58 8.64
N THR A 287 -5.92 3.28 8.56
CA THR A 287 -6.50 1.93 8.77
C THR A 287 -5.96 0.84 7.85
N VAL A 288 -5.45 1.20 6.68
CA VAL A 288 -4.80 0.24 5.74
C VAL A 288 -3.34 0.00 6.11
N ALA A 289 -2.65 1.03 6.61
CA ALA A 289 -1.23 0.95 6.94
C ALA A 289 -1.00 0.04 8.16
N THR A 290 -1.94 -0.01 9.11
CA THR A 290 -1.89 -0.93 10.27
C THR A 290 -1.82 -2.40 9.88
N LEU A 291 -2.40 -2.77 8.74
CA LEU A 291 -2.40 -4.15 8.25
C LEU A 291 -1.16 -4.42 7.38
N MET A 292 -0.78 -3.45 6.54
CA MET A 292 0.28 -3.65 5.55
C MET A 292 1.70 -3.48 6.12
N VAL A 293 1.96 -2.42 6.87
CA VAL A 293 3.32 -2.08 7.32
C VAL A 293 3.91 -3.18 8.21
N PRO A 294 3.20 -3.72 9.22
CA PRO A 294 3.72 -4.81 10.03
C PRO A 294 3.99 -6.08 9.22
N ALA A 295 3.12 -6.43 8.27
CA ALA A 295 3.30 -7.60 7.41
C ALA A 295 4.53 -7.48 6.50
N LEU A 296 4.80 -6.29 5.96
CA LEU A 296 5.98 -6.04 5.14
C LEU A 296 7.27 -6.08 5.96
N LEU A 297 7.27 -5.51 7.18
CA LEU A 297 8.36 -5.62 8.14
C LEU A 297 8.65 -7.09 8.50
N ALA A 298 7.61 -7.86 8.84
CA ALA A 298 7.71 -9.28 9.16
C ALA A 298 8.31 -10.09 7.99
N ASN A 299 7.85 -9.82 6.76
CA ASN A 299 8.36 -10.49 5.56
C ASN A 299 9.85 -10.16 5.31
N ASP A 300 10.30 -8.93 5.52
CA ASP A 300 11.71 -8.59 5.35
C ASP A 300 12.56 -9.11 6.52
N ALA A 301 12.07 -9.08 7.76
CA ALA A 301 12.72 -9.70 8.91
C ALA A 301 12.96 -11.21 8.68
N GLN A 302 12.02 -11.92 8.05
CA GLN A 302 12.23 -13.30 7.63
C GLN A 302 13.35 -13.45 6.60
N ARG A 303 13.53 -12.48 5.70
CA ARG A 303 14.49 -12.57 4.57
C ARG A 303 15.93 -12.18 4.93
N GLN A 304 16.11 -11.24 5.86
CA GLN A 304 17.43 -10.69 6.20
C GLN A 304 17.73 -10.61 7.71
N GLY A 305 16.81 -11.05 8.56
CA GLY A 305 16.89 -10.93 10.01
C GLY A 305 16.37 -9.60 10.55
N TRP A 306 15.98 -9.60 11.83
CA TRP A 306 15.38 -8.44 12.50
C TRP A 306 16.30 -7.23 12.57
N GLY A 307 17.55 -7.39 12.99
CA GLY A 307 18.49 -6.26 13.13
C GLY A 307 18.70 -5.50 11.83
N ARG A 308 18.85 -6.23 10.71
CA ARG A 308 18.98 -5.62 9.37
C ARG A 308 17.69 -4.94 8.91
N THR A 309 16.53 -5.53 9.18
CA THR A 309 15.23 -4.94 8.83
C THR A 309 14.97 -3.66 9.60
N ILE A 310 15.18 -3.66 10.92
CA ILE A 310 15.00 -2.47 11.77
C ILE A 310 15.94 -1.36 11.31
N CYS A 311 17.22 -1.66 11.08
CA CYS A 311 18.19 -0.68 10.60
C CYS A 311 17.78 -0.11 9.22
N GLY A 312 17.42 -0.99 8.26
CA GLY A 312 17.01 -0.56 6.93
C GLY A 312 15.73 0.28 6.92
N SER A 313 14.71 -0.11 7.70
CA SER A 313 13.47 0.64 7.83
C SER A 313 13.68 1.96 8.56
N ALA A 314 14.51 2.00 9.60
CA ALA A 314 14.82 3.21 10.35
C ALA A 314 15.59 4.23 9.50
N LEU A 315 16.63 3.80 8.78
CA LEU A 315 17.38 4.69 7.87
C LEU A 315 16.49 5.28 6.78
N THR A 316 15.60 4.45 6.23
CA THR A 316 14.65 4.92 5.20
C THR A 316 13.62 5.88 5.79
N ALA A 317 13.06 5.57 6.96
CA ALA A 317 12.12 6.45 7.65
C ALA A 317 12.77 7.79 8.04
N LEU A 318 14.00 7.79 8.55
CA LEU A 318 14.75 9.01 8.87
C LEU A 318 15.02 9.86 7.62
N GLY A 319 15.43 9.23 6.52
CA GLY A 319 15.63 9.93 5.25
C GLY A 319 14.34 10.56 4.71
N VAL A 320 13.21 9.85 4.81
CA VAL A 320 11.89 10.38 4.44
C VAL A 320 11.46 11.50 5.38
N TYR A 321 11.60 11.32 6.69
CA TYR A 321 11.25 12.33 7.69
C TYR A 321 12.02 13.64 7.45
N ALA A 322 13.34 13.55 7.27
CA ALA A 322 14.19 14.71 7.02
C ALA A 322 13.81 15.41 5.70
N GLY A 323 13.67 14.65 4.61
CA GLY A 323 13.37 15.25 3.31
C GLY A 323 11.94 15.81 3.23
N MET A 324 10.95 15.18 3.87
CA MET A 324 9.58 15.72 3.92
C MET A 324 9.48 16.97 4.77
N ASN A 325 10.17 17.03 5.91
CA ASN A 325 10.19 18.26 6.72
C ASN A 325 10.93 19.40 6.01
N LEU A 326 11.98 19.10 5.24
CA LEU A 326 12.63 20.11 4.40
C LEU A 326 11.68 20.64 3.33
N ILE A 327 10.96 19.75 2.63
CA ILE A 327 9.96 20.16 1.62
C ILE A 327 8.83 20.96 2.26
N ALA A 328 8.35 20.56 3.44
CA ALA A 328 7.33 21.29 4.18
C ALA A 328 7.82 22.68 4.59
N ALA A 329 9.05 22.81 5.09
CA ALA A 329 9.63 24.11 5.44
C ALA A 329 9.74 25.02 4.21
N VAL A 330 10.15 24.50 3.05
CA VAL A 330 10.19 25.25 1.78
C VAL A 330 8.80 25.65 1.34
N ALA A 331 7.81 24.76 1.44
CA ALA A 331 6.43 25.04 1.07
C ALA A 331 5.80 26.14 1.95
N ILE A 332 6.07 26.11 3.27
CA ILE A 332 5.65 27.16 4.20
C ILE A 332 6.33 28.49 3.85
N ALA A 333 7.64 28.48 3.60
CA ALA A 333 8.38 29.68 3.20
C ALA A 333 7.88 30.27 1.87
N ALA A 334 7.37 29.43 0.96
CA ALA A 334 6.76 29.82 -0.31
C ALA A 334 5.27 30.20 -0.20
N GLY A 335 4.65 30.09 0.98
CA GLY A 335 3.24 30.38 1.21
C GLY A 335 2.27 29.38 0.58
N TRP A 336 2.70 28.13 0.36
CA TRP A 336 1.88 27.05 -0.20
C TRP A 336 1.19 26.19 0.87
N LEU A 337 1.58 26.36 2.14
CA LEU A 337 1.04 25.74 3.35
C LEU A 337 0.92 26.80 4.44
#